data_AF-A0A7Y7UU29-F1
#
_entry.id   AF-A0A7Y7UU29-F1
#
_cell.length_a   1.000
_cell.length_b   1.000
_cell.length_c   1.000
_cell.angle_alpha   90.00
_cell.angle_beta   90.00
_cell.angle_gamma   90.00
#
_symmetry.space_group_name_H-M   'P 1'
#
loop_
_entity.id
_entity.type
_entity.pdbx_description
1 polymer ?
#
loop_
_entity_poly.entity_id
_entity_poly.type
_entity_poly.pdbx_seq_one_letter_code
_entity_poly.pdbx_strand_id
1 'polypeptide(L)' 'MAKFDPEMHDDNPPLDAAFMAGMTPSRRGRPKSDAPKVEVKIRLDAKTVEHLRGSGPGWQTRVNALLGRLVAGGQI' A
#
# COMPACT_ATOMS: atom_id res chain seq x y z
N MET A 1 -23.95 -25.87 14.22
CA MET A 1 -23.49 -24.48 14.28
C MET A 1 -23.81 -23.96 15.67
N ALA A 2 -22.83 -23.90 16.58
CA ALA A 2 -23.07 -23.35 17.91
C ALA A 2 -23.51 -21.89 17.75
N LYS A 3 -24.66 -21.53 18.32
CA LYS A 3 -25.19 -20.16 18.28
C LYS A 3 -24.19 -19.24 18.99
N PHE A 4 -23.90 -18.09 18.38
CA PHE A 4 -23.20 -17.00 19.03
C PHE A 4 -23.94 -16.67 20.33
N ASP A 5 -23.23 -16.83 21.45
CA ASP A 5 -23.70 -16.48 22.79
C ASP A 5 -23.17 -15.07 23.12
N PRO A 6 -24.04 -14.04 23.14
CA PRO A 6 -23.62 -12.67 23.34
C PRO A 6 -23.09 -12.38 24.75
N GLU A 7 -23.32 -13.25 25.74
CA GLU A 7 -22.83 -13.05 27.11
C GLU A 7 -21.38 -13.50 27.32
N MET A 8 -20.78 -14.29 26.41
CA MET A 8 -19.41 -14.81 26.58
C MET A 8 -18.29 -13.84 26.15
N HIS A 9 -18.61 -12.67 25.60
CA HIS A 9 -17.62 -11.72 25.11
C HIS A 9 -17.95 -10.26 25.44
N ASP A 10 -18.20 -9.96 26.71
CA ASP A 10 -18.27 -8.56 27.21
C ASP A 10 -17.21 -8.25 28.26
N ASP A 11 -15.97 -8.73 28.04
CA ASP A 11 -14.79 -8.29 28.80
C ASP A 11 -14.30 -6.89 28.38
N ASN A 12 -14.99 -6.25 27.42
CA ASN A 12 -14.59 -4.94 26.97
C ASN A 12 -15.11 -3.90 27.95
N PRO A 13 -14.23 -3.12 28.61
CA PRO A 13 -14.69 -2.09 29.53
C PRO A 13 -15.64 -1.11 28.82
N PRO A 14 -16.63 -0.55 29.55
CA PRO A 14 -17.50 0.47 29.01
C PRO A 14 -16.67 1.62 28.45
N LEU A 15 -17.06 2.14 27.28
CA LEU A 15 -16.46 3.33 26.66
C LEU A 15 -16.88 4.60 27.43
N ASP A 16 -16.55 4.66 28.71
CA ASP A 16 -16.87 5.77 29.59
C ASP A 16 -15.84 6.90 29.49
N ALA A 17 -16.13 8.01 30.17
CA ALA A 17 -15.27 9.19 30.13
C ALA A 17 -13.87 8.93 30.69
N ALA A 18 -13.72 8.00 31.63
CA ALA A 18 -12.43 7.65 32.22
C ALA A 18 -11.58 6.81 31.25
N PHE A 19 -12.19 5.83 30.57
CA PHE A 19 -11.58 5.04 29.50
C PHE A 19 -11.13 5.93 28.34
N MET A 20 -11.97 6.87 27.91
CA MET A 20 -11.65 7.81 26.84
C MET A 20 -10.56 8.82 27.22
N ALA A 21 -10.51 9.25 28.50
CA ALA A 21 -9.47 10.17 28.99
C ALA A 21 -8.07 9.53 29.07
N GLY A 22 -7.99 8.21 29.30
CA GLY A 22 -6.73 7.45 29.25
C GLY A 22 -6.30 7.03 27.84
N MET A 23 -7.16 7.22 26.84
CA MET A 23 -6.93 6.77 25.48
C MET A 23 -5.97 7.74 24.76
N THR A 24 -4.69 7.39 24.70
CA THR A 24 -3.74 8.13 23.85
C THR A 24 -4.02 7.78 22.39
N PRO A 25 -4.25 8.75 21.49
CA PRO A 25 -4.38 8.47 20.07
C PRO A 25 -3.07 7.85 19.58
N SER A 26 -3.04 6.52 19.48
CA SER A 26 -1.95 5.86 18.77
C SER A 26 -2.02 6.37 17.34
N ARG A 27 -0.88 6.83 16.79
CA ARG A 27 -0.74 7.22 15.38
C ARG A 27 -0.82 5.95 14.53
N ARG A 28 -1.99 5.30 14.54
CA ARG A 28 -2.23 4.00 13.92
C ARG A 28 -2.21 4.23 12.41
N GLY A 29 -1.14 3.72 11.81
CA GLY A 29 -0.92 3.73 10.37
C GLY A 29 0.47 3.19 10.06
N ARG A 30 0.65 2.59 8.88
CA ARG A 30 2.00 2.30 8.36
C ARG A 30 2.81 3.60 8.38
N PRO A 31 4.08 3.59 8.86
CA PRO A 31 4.95 4.75 8.76
C PRO A 31 4.90 5.32 7.34
N LYS A 32 4.77 6.64 7.24
CA LYS A 32 4.82 7.32 5.94
C LYS A 32 6.18 7.01 5.32
N SER A 33 6.18 6.45 4.12
CA SER A 33 7.43 6.21 3.40
C SER A 33 8.04 7.55 3.03
N ASP A 34 9.33 7.72 3.30
CA ASP A 34 10.06 8.96 2.98
C ASP A 34 10.19 9.19 1.47
N ALA A 35 10.18 8.10 0.69
CA ALA A 35 10.29 8.13 -0.77
C ALA A 35 9.21 7.23 -1.41
N PRO A 36 7.94 7.65 -1.43
CA PRO A 36 6.88 6.90 -2.09
C PRO A 36 7.08 6.94 -3.61
N LYS A 37 6.61 5.88 -4.29
CA LYS A 37 6.52 5.90 -5.76
C LYS A 37 5.56 7.01 -6.18
N VAL A 38 5.98 7.84 -7.13
CA VAL A 38 5.14 8.89 -7.70
C VAL A 38 4.36 8.30 -8.87
N GLU A 39 3.03 8.46 -8.85
CA GLU A 39 2.20 8.13 -10.00
C GLU A 39 2.42 9.17 -11.10
N VAL A 40 2.86 8.73 -12.27
CA VAL A 40 3.10 9.60 -13.42
C VAL A 40 2.27 9.10 -14.60
N LYS A 41 1.54 10.00 -15.25
CA LYS A 41 0.81 9.71 -16.49
C LYS A 41 1.71 9.98 -17.69
N ILE A 42 2.21 8.93 -18.32
CA ILE A 42 2.98 8.99 -19.57
C ILE A 42 2.27 8.20 -20.67
N ARG A 43 2.43 8.66 -21.92
CA ARG A 43 1.98 7.92 -23.10
C ARG A 43 3.15 7.14 -23.66
N LEU A 44 2.97 5.83 -23.84
CA LEU A 44 3.93 4.93 -24.48
C LEU A 44 3.35 4.48 -25.81
N ASP A 45 4.23 4.11 -26.74
CA ASP A 45 3.81 3.53 -28.01
C ASP A 45 3.02 2.22 -27.80
N ALA A 46 1.99 2.01 -28.62
CA ALA A 46 1.08 0.88 -28.48
C ALA A 46 1.78 -0.48 -28.62
N LYS A 47 2.68 -0.62 -29.61
CA LYS A 47 3.43 -1.88 -29.83
C LYS A 47 4.36 -2.18 -28.66
N THR A 48 4.94 -1.13 -28.08
CA THR A 48 5.79 -1.25 -26.89
C THR A 48 4.99 -1.76 -25.70
N VAL A 49 3.80 -1.20 -25.46
CA VAL A 49 2.92 -1.63 -24.37
C VAL A 49 2.44 -3.07 -24.55
N GLU A 50 2.08 -3.46 -25.77
CA GLU A 50 1.68 -4.84 -26.09
C GLU A 50 2.81 -5.83 -25.78
N HIS A 51 4.02 -5.55 -26.25
CA HIS A 51 5.19 -6.39 -25.97
C HIS A 51 5.48 -6.50 -24.46
N LEU A 52 5.41 -5.38 -23.75
CA LEU A 52 5.61 -5.35 -22.30
C LEU A 52 4.54 -6.15 -21.56
N ARG A 53 3.26 -6.02 -21.93
CA ARG A 53 2.18 -6.84 -21.35
C ARG A 53 2.38 -8.32 -21.65
N GLY A 54 2.82 -8.66 -22.87
CA GLY A 54 3.15 -10.02 -23.30
C GLY A 54 4.31 -10.66 -22.51
N SER A 55 5.21 -9.84 -21.93
CA SER A 55 6.27 -10.34 -21.05
C SER A 55 5.76 -10.91 -19.71
N GLY A 56 4.47 -10.79 -19.43
CA GLY A 56 3.80 -11.39 -18.28
C GLY A 56 3.69 -10.45 -17.06
N PRO A 57 3.22 -10.99 -15.92
CA PRO A 57 3.02 -10.22 -14.69
C PRO A 57 4.28 -9.46 -14.25
N GLY A 58 4.09 -8.28 -13.67
CA GLY A 58 5.19 -7.46 -13.17
C GLY A 58 5.94 -6.65 -14.23
N TRP A 59 5.45 -6.59 -15.48
CA TRP A 59 6.08 -5.81 -16.55
C TRP A 59 6.29 -4.34 -16.19
N GLN A 60 5.36 -3.71 -15.47
CA GLN A 60 5.51 -2.31 -15.00
C GLN A 60 6.68 -2.16 -14.03
N THR A 61 6.86 -3.12 -13.12
CA THR A 61 7.99 -3.14 -12.19
C THR A 61 9.32 -3.30 -12.93
N ARG A 62 9.36 -4.14 -13.96
CA ARG A 62 10.54 -4.29 -14.83
C ARG A 62 10.86 -3.00 -15.59
N VAL A 63 9.85 -2.32 -16.13
CA VAL A 63 10.02 -1.00 -16.78
C VAL A 63 10.60 0.02 -15.81
N ASN A 64 10.04 0.12 -14.59
CA ASN A 64 10.56 1.02 -13.57
C ASN A 64 12.02 0.72 -13.21
N ALA A 65 12.38 -0.56 -13.08
CA ALA A 65 13.76 -0.96 -12.81
C ALA A 65 14.72 -0.60 -13.95
N LEU A 66 14.29 -0.77 -15.21
CA LEU A 66 15.07 -0.38 -16.39
C LEU A 66 15.29 1.13 -16.43
N LEU A 67 14.23 1.93 -16.24
CA LEU A 67 14.34 3.38 -16.19
C LEU A 67 15.30 3.82 -15.07
N GLY A 68 15.21 3.23 -13.89
CA GLY A 68 16.15 3.51 -12.79
C GLY A 68 17.60 3.21 -13.15
N ARG A 69 17.87 2.14 -13.91
CA ARG A 69 19.23 1.83 -14.40
C ARG A 69 19.71 2.86 -15.42
N LEU A 70 18.86 3.29 -16.35
CA LEU A 70 19.21 4.29 -17.36
C LEU A 70 19.56 5.65 -16.73
N VAL A 71 18.77 6.07 -15.73
CA VAL A 71 19.03 7.29 -14.94
C VAL A 71 20.34 7.17 -14.16
N ALA A 72 20.55 6.05 -13.45
CA ALA A 72 21.79 5.83 -12.70
C ALA A 72 23.03 5.76 -13.62
N GLY A 73 22.85 5.30 -14.85
CA GLY A 73 23.89 5.26 -15.88
C GLY A 73 24.09 6.57 -16.63
N GLY A 74 23.31 7.62 -16.36
CA GLY A 74 23.40 8.92 -17.04
C GLY A 74 23.02 8.88 -18.53
N GLN A 75 22.27 7.86 -18.95
CA GLN A 75 21.80 7.73 -20.34
C GLN A 75 20.56 8.59 -20.61
N ILE A 76 19.88 8.99 -19.54
CA ILE A 76 18.77 9.95 -19.48
C ILE A 76 18.84 10.75 -18.19
#